data_AF-C1EAY1-F1
#
_entry.id   AF-C1EAY1-F1
#
_cell.length_a   1.000
_cell.length_b   1.000
_cell.length_c   1.000
_cell.angle_alpha   90.00
_cell.angle_beta   90.00
_cell.angle_gamma   90.00
#
_symmetry.space_group_name_H-M   'P 1'
#
loop_
_entity.id
_entity.type
_entity.pdbx_description
1 polymer ?
#
loop_
_entity_poly.entity_id
_entity_poly.type
_entity_poly.pdbx_seq_one_letter_code
_entity_poly.pdbx_strand_id
1 'polypeptide(L)'
;MRFWRSAFTPLEMGTLGMLAPKDHHLEWREHLAASKQHDGASLRDGLTGTYETEIVFAALILGINFSVFFSAVDEDAYAAVRDLRASSARFWLVVVGYFSILMAWLTICGVYLLLVTIAPVSDTNLPTFIRSSSGMRCLMAPNITIVATTYSTTFFYVLAVLVPSEGAGVLIGIALFSLLGVFSVMFTFMTPLNVAVNAGCFGDEPAIPPMDLAACTGDDVDRALRKKALDNRVFAAS
;
A
#
# COMPACT_ATOMS: atom_id res chain seq x y z
N MET A 1 -18.45 -6.78 -16.58
CA MET A 1 -17.09 -6.72 -16.00
C MET A 1 -16.18 -5.62 -16.60
N ARG A 2 -16.70 -4.61 -17.31
CA ARG A 2 -15.88 -3.49 -17.83
C ARG A 2 -15.56 -2.43 -16.76
N PHE A 3 -16.51 -2.18 -15.84
CA PHE A 3 -16.40 -1.19 -14.75
C PHE A 3 -15.16 -1.36 -13.87
N TRP A 4 -14.90 -2.59 -13.41
CA TRP A 4 -13.75 -2.91 -12.57
C TRP A 4 -12.42 -2.70 -13.30
N ARG A 5 -12.31 -3.12 -14.56
CA ARG A 5 -11.09 -2.93 -15.35
C ARG A 5 -10.76 -1.44 -15.53
N SER A 6 -11.78 -0.60 -15.77
CA SER A 6 -11.62 0.86 -15.89
C SER A 6 -11.31 1.58 -14.58
N ALA A 7 -11.77 1.06 -13.43
CA ALA A 7 -11.49 1.65 -12.11
C ALA A 7 -10.04 1.42 -11.65
N PHE A 8 -9.39 0.34 -12.12
CA PHE A 8 -8.03 -0.05 -11.70
C PHE A 8 -6.93 0.42 -12.64
N THR A 9 -7.23 0.71 -13.91
CA THR A 9 -6.27 1.25 -14.89
C THR A 9 -5.45 2.48 -14.42
N PRO A 10 -6.05 3.47 -13.71
CA PRO A 10 -5.30 4.64 -13.24
C PRO A 10 -4.25 4.32 -12.16
N LEU A 11 -4.51 3.29 -11.34
CA LEU A 11 -3.59 2.79 -10.30
C LEU A 11 -2.47 1.93 -10.90
N GLU A 12 -2.75 1.22 -12.00
CA GLU A 12 -1.79 0.33 -12.66
C GLU A 12 -0.87 1.05 -13.66
N MET A 13 -1.34 2.10 -14.34
CA MET A 13 -0.61 2.73 -15.47
C MET A 13 -0.31 4.23 -15.32
N GLY A 14 -0.77 4.89 -14.25
CA GLY A 14 -0.61 6.33 -14.04
C GLY A 14 0.53 6.73 -13.09
N THR A 15 0.82 8.04 -13.02
CA THR A 15 1.70 8.67 -12.01
C THR A 15 1.33 8.30 -10.57
N LEU A 16 0.07 7.96 -10.30
CA LEU A 16 -0.40 7.44 -9.01
C LEU A 16 0.11 6.03 -8.69
N GLY A 17 0.33 5.19 -9.71
CA GLY A 17 0.97 3.88 -9.55
C GLY A 17 2.45 3.98 -9.15
N MET A 18 3.14 5.07 -9.51
CA MET A 18 4.49 5.35 -9.02
C MET A 18 4.54 5.80 -7.55
N LEU A 19 3.40 6.20 -6.99
CA LEU A 19 3.26 6.64 -5.60
C LEU A 19 2.71 5.52 -4.70
N ALA A 20 2.28 4.39 -5.28
CA ALA A 20 1.84 3.23 -4.52
C ALA A 20 3.03 2.30 -4.21
N PRO A 21 3.06 1.66 -3.03
CA PRO A 21 4.14 0.74 -2.73
C PRO A 21 4.22 -0.47 -3.68
N LYS A 22 5.42 -0.90 -4.10
CA LYS A 22 5.64 -1.94 -5.14
C LYS A 22 5.04 -3.30 -4.77
N ASP A 23 5.03 -3.64 -3.50
CA ASP A 23 4.36 -4.79 -2.88
C ASP A 23 2.83 -4.75 -3.02
N HIS A 24 2.28 -3.57 -3.30
CA HIS A 24 0.86 -3.38 -3.55
C HIS A 24 0.47 -3.56 -5.02
N HIS A 25 1.43 -3.80 -5.92
CA HIS A 25 1.19 -4.07 -7.34
C HIS A 25 0.99 -5.56 -7.65
N LEU A 26 0.28 -5.81 -8.75
CA LEU A 26 0.12 -7.13 -9.36
C LEU A 26 1.45 -7.82 -9.64
N GLU A 27 2.43 -7.07 -10.18
CA GLU A 27 3.76 -7.56 -10.54
C GLU A 27 4.45 -8.27 -9.37
N TRP A 28 4.41 -7.68 -8.16
CA TRP A 28 5.03 -8.27 -6.97
C TRP A 28 4.42 -9.63 -6.63
N ARG A 29 3.11 -9.79 -6.79
CA ARG A 29 2.40 -11.04 -6.42
C ARG A 29 2.57 -12.14 -7.42
N GLU A 30 2.60 -11.78 -8.70
CA GLU A 30 2.97 -12.70 -9.76
C GLU A 30 4.40 -13.21 -9.55
N HIS A 31 5.33 -12.31 -9.21
CA HIS A 31 6.69 -12.68 -8.88
C HIS A 31 6.79 -13.53 -7.61
N LEU A 32 6.09 -13.16 -6.54
CA LEU A 32 6.11 -13.91 -5.29
C LEU A 32 5.58 -15.35 -5.50
N ALA A 33 4.42 -15.48 -6.15
CA ALA A 33 3.82 -16.78 -6.43
C ALA A 33 4.65 -17.64 -7.39
N ALA A 34 5.36 -17.02 -8.35
CA ALA A 34 6.30 -17.72 -9.22
C ALA A 34 7.58 -18.13 -8.47
N SER A 35 8.12 -17.25 -7.61
CA SER A 35 9.35 -17.48 -6.84
C SER A 35 9.20 -18.57 -5.77
N LYS A 36 7.98 -18.79 -5.28
CA LYS A 36 7.61 -19.81 -4.27
C LYS A 36 6.75 -20.93 -4.84
N GLN A 37 6.79 -21.16 -6.15
CA GLN A 37 5.95 -22.16 -6.82
C GLN A 37 6.18 -23.61 -6.32
N HIS A 38 7.33 -23.88 -5.70
CA HIS A 38 7.69 -25.19 -5.15
C HIS A 38 7.61 -25.25 -3.61
N ASP A 39 7.28 -24.14 -2.95
CA ASP A 39 7.14 -24.05 -1.50
C ASP A 39 5.85 -23.30 -1.12
N GLY A 40 4.72 -23.99 -1.27
CA GLY A 40 3.40 -23.46 -0.96
C GLY A 40 3.19 -23.12 0.52
N ALA A 41 3.89 -23.79 1.43
CA ALA A 41 3.81 -23.51 2.86
C ALA A 41 4.47 -22.16 3.19
N SER A 42 5.69 -21.91 2.68
CA SER A 42 6.34 -20.60 2.84
C SER A 42 5.54 -19.48 2.17
N LEU A 43 4.92 -19.74 1.02
CA LEU A 43 4.03 -18.79 0.36
C LEU A 43 2.80 -18.44 1.21
N ARG A 44 2.18 -19.43 1.87
CA ARG A 44 1.07 -19.20 2.80
C ARG A 44 1.53 -18.35 3.98
N ASP A 45 2.61 -18.73 4.64
CA ASP A 45 3.10 -18.04 5.82
C ASP A 45 3.45 -16.58 5.50
N GLY A 46 4.11 -16.34 4.38
CA GLY A 46 4.44 -14.99 3.91
C GLY A 46 3.20 -14.14 3.62
N LEU A 47 2.21 -14.69 2.91
CA LEU A 47 0.96 -13.98 2.63
C LEU A 47 0.16 -13.73 3.91
N THR A 48 0.05 -14.73 4.77
CA THR A 48 -0.71 -14.65 6.02
C THR A 48 -0.10 -13.59 6.94
N GLY A 49 1.22 -13.63 7.15
CA GLY A 49 1.91 -12.61 7.96
C GLY A 49 1.80 -11.20 7.39
N THR A 50 1.85 -11.06 6.05
CA THR A 50 1.64 -9.75 5.39
C THR A 50 0.24 -9.21 5.68
N TYR A 51 -0.79 -10.02 5.45
CA TYR A 51 -2.18 -9.63 5.66
C TYR A 51 -2.53 -9.43 7.14
N GLU A 52 -1.99 -10.23 8.05
CA GLU A 52 -2.11 -9.99 9.49
C GLU A 52 -1.48 -8.66 9.92
N THR A 53 -0.38 -8.26 9.28
CA THR A 53 0.21 -6.94 9.53
C THR A 53 -0.68 -5.83 8.97
N GLU A 54 -1.23 -6.01 7.76
CA GLU A 54 -2.14 -5.05 7.14
C GLU A 54 -3.42 -4.84 7.97
N ILE A 55 -4.02 -5.89 8.54
CA ILE A 55 -5.22 -5.76 9.36
C ILE A 55 -4.95 -5.03 10.67
N VAL A 56 -3.79 -5.29 11.31
CA VAL A 56 -3.36 -4.57 12.52
C VAL A 56 -3.14 -3.09 12.20
N PHE A 57 -2.44 -2.80 11.10
CA PHE A 57 -2.21 -1.42 10.66
C PHE A 57 -3.53 -0.69 10.35
N ALA A 58 -4.43 -1.32 9.61
CA ALA A 58 -5.73 -0.74 9.27
C ALA A 58 -6.59 -0.50 10.52
N ALA A 59 -6.56 -1.40 11.50
CA ALA A 59 -7.26 -1.23 12.78
C ALA A 59 -6.70 -0.06 13.61
N LEU A 60 -5.36 0.10 13.63
CA LEU A 60 -4.72 1.24 14.29
C LEU A 60 -5.11 2.56 13.63
N ILE A 61 -5.03 2.64 12.30
CA ILE A 61 -5.47 3.83 11.56
C ILE A 61 -6.93 4.12 11.81
N LEU A 62 -7.80 3.10 11.77
CA LEU A 62 -9.22 3.26 12.04
C LEU A 62 -9.46 3.87 13.42
N GLY A 63 -8.78 3.37 14.45
CA GLY A 63 -8.87 3.90 15.81
C GLY A 63 -8.42 5.37 15.90
N ILE A 64 -7.26 5.69 15.35
CA ILE A 64 -6.74 7.07 15.35
C ILE A 64 -7.67 8.00 14.57
N ASN A 65 -8.12 7.57 13.38
CA ASN A 65 -9.02 8.36 12.55
C ASN A 65 -10.34 8.63 13.25
N PHE A 66 -10.93 7.64 13.92
CA PHE A 66 -12.12 7.87 14.74
C PHE A 66 -11.87 8.89 15.86
N SER A 67 -10.78 8.74 16.60
CA SER A 67 -10.44 9.67 17.69
C SER A 67 -10.24 11.10 17.18
N VAL A 68 -9.47 11.28 16.10
CA VAL A 68 -9.24 12.60 15.49
C VAL A 68 -10.54 13.16 14.91
N PHE A 69 -11.34 12.33 14.23
CA PHE A 69 -12.60 12.77 13.63
C PHE A 69 -13.57 13.31 14.66
N PHE A 70 -13.81 12.57 15.75
CA PHE A 70 -14.71 13.04 16.80
C PHE A 70 -14.14 14.21 17.61
N SER A 71 -12.83 14.43 17.58
CA SER A 71 -12.20 15.56 18.28
C SER A 71 -12.11 16.83 17.41
N ALA A 72 -11.94 16.68 16.10
CA ALA A 72 -11.69 17.79 15.18
C ALA A 72 -12.95 18.27 14.44
N VAL A 73 -14.00 17.45 14.34
CA VAL A 73 -15.25 17.83 13.69
C VAL A 73 -16.18 18.48 14.70
N ASP A 74 -16.38 19.79 14.55
CA ASP A 74 -17.29 20.61 15.36
C ASP A 74 -18.64 20.86 14.65
N GLU A 75 -19.56 21.56 15.33
CA GLU A 75 -20.88 21.90 14.78
C GLU A 75 -20.78 22.72 13.49
N ASP A 76 -19.78 23.60 13.40
CA ASP A 76 -19.52 24.43 12.22
C ASP A 76 -19.12 23.58 11.01
N ALA A 77 -18.29 22.55 11.20
CA ALA A 77 -17.92 21.61 10.17
C ALA A 77 -19.12 20.77 9.71
N TYR A 78 -19.98 20.34 10.63
CA TYR A 78 -21.25 19.68 10.28
C TYR A 78 -22.19 20.60 9.50
N ALA A 79 -22.31 21.87 9.90
CA ALA A 79 -23.10 22.86 9.18
C ALA A 79 -22.56 23.09 7.77
N ALA A 80 -21.23 23.13 7.59
CA ALA A 80 -20.61 23.26 6.27
C ALA A 80 -20.99 22.12 5.33
N VAL A 81 -21.06 20.88 5.83
CA VAL A 81 -21.53 19.72 5.05
C VAL A 81 -23.02 19.79 4.76
N ARG A 82 -23.85 20.11 5.76
CA ARG A 82 -25.29 20.24 5.61
C ARG A 82 -25.67 21.29 4.55
N ASP A 83 -24.94 22.40 4.53
CA ASP A 83 -25.15 23.51 3.61
C ASP A 83 -24.39 23.32 2.28
N LEU A 84 -23.73 22.18 2.06
CA LEU A 84 -22.97 21.83 0.85
C LEU A 84 -21.90 22.87 0.47
N ARG A 85 -21.22 23.45 1.45
CA ARG A 85 -20.19 24.49 1.25
C ARG A 85 -18.86 23.90 0.80
N ALA A 86 -18.81 23.34 -0.41
CA ALA A 86 -17.64 22.64 -0.96
C ALA A 86 -16.36 23.49 -1.10
N SER A 87 -16.47 24.82 -1.04
CA SER A 87 -15.30 25.73 -1.01
C SER A 87 -14.62 25.82 0.36
N SER A 88 -15.26 25.31 1.43
CA SER A 88 -14.75 25.39 2.80
C SER A 88 -13.83 24.22 3.13
N ALA A 89 -12.69 24.49 3.76
CA ALA A 89 -11.82 23.43 4.31
C ALA A 89 -12.55 22.58 5.36
N ARG A 90 -13.51 23.16 6.11
CA ARG A 90 -14.33 22.45 7.10
C ARG A 90 -15.25 21.41 6.46
N PHE A 91 -15.75 21.67 5.25
CA PHE A 91 -16.52 20.69 4.48
C PHE A 91 -15.66 19.46 4.17
N TRP A 92 -14.45 19.69 3.66
CA TRP A 92 -13.53 18.62 3.30
C TRP A 92 -12.98 17.86 4.50
N LEU A 93 -12.82 18.51 5.65
CA LEU A 93 -12.41 17.86 6.90
C LEU A 93 -13.34 16.67 7.22
N VAL A 94 -14.66 16.91 7.15
CA VAL A 94 -15.68 15.88 7.40
C VAL A 94 -15.71 14.83 6.29
N VAL A 95 -15.73 15.26 5.03
CA VAL A 95 -15.84 14.34 3.89
C VAL A 95 -14.64 13.40 3.80
N VAL A 96 -13.43 13.94 3.88
CA VAL A 96 -12.19 13.16 3.78
C VAL A 96 -12.00 12.32 5.04
N GLY A 97 -12.30 12.85 6.22
CA GLY A 97 -12.24 12.09 7.47
C GLY A 97 -13.16 10.87 7.47
N TYR A 98 -14.41 11.05 7.04
CA TYR A 98 -15.36 9.95 6.92
C TYR A 98 -14.95 8.93 5.84
N PHE A 99 -14.49 9.41 4.68
CA PHE A 99 -13.97 8.55 3.62
C PHE A 99 -12.77 7.72 4.09
N SER A 100 -11.87 8.33 4.86
CA SER A 100 -10.70 7.65 5.42
C SER A 100 -11.08 6.54 6.41
N ILE A 101 -12.05 6.78 7.29
CA ILE A 101 -12.63 5.77 8.19
C ILE A 101 -13.23 4.61 7.39
N LEU A 102 -14.02 4.93 6.35
CA LEU A 102 -14.65 3.91 5.50
C LEU A 102 -13.61 3.04 4.78
N MET A 103 -12.56 3.64 4.23
CA MET A 103 -11.50 2.89 3.53
C MET A 103 -10.68 2.01 4.48
N ALA A 104 -10.40 2.49 5.70
CA ALA A 104 -9.74 1.67 6.72
C ALA A 104 -10.60 0.46 7.09
N TRP A 105 -11.90 0.67 7.29
CA TRP A 105 -12.85 -0.43 7.56
C TRP A 105 -12.94 -1.43 6.40
N LEU A 106 -13.05 -0.95 5.16
CA LEU A 106 -13.06 -1.80 3.97
C LEU A 106 -11.76 -2.60 3.82
N THR A 107 -10.62 -2.04 4.22
CA THR A 107 -9.34 -2.77 4.27
C THR A 107 -9.42 -3.92 5.26
N ILE A 108 -9.89 -3.69 6.49
CA ILE A 108 -10.06 -4.75 7.50
C ILE A 108 -10.97 -5.87 6.98
N CYS A 109 -12.14 -5.51 6.43
CA CYS A 109 -13.06 -6.50 5.86
C CYS A 109 -12.45 -7.25 4.69
N GLY A 110 -11.77 -6.56 3.78
CA GLY A 110 -11.13 -7.14 2.61
C GLY A 110 -10.05 -8.16 3.01
N VAL A 111 -9.16 -7.78 3.93
CA VAL A 111 -8.11 -8.66 4.45
C VAL A 111 -8.71 -9.87 5.15
N TYR A 112 -9.71 -9.66 6.02
CA TYR A 112 -10.37 -10.76 6.71
C TYR A 112 -10.98 -11.78 5.74
N LEU A 113 -11.75 -11.31 4.74
CA LEU A 113 -12.34 -12.19 3.73
C LEU A 113 -11.29 -12.92 2.90
N LEU A 114 -10.16 -12.26 2.61
CA LEU A 114 -9.05 -12.86 1.90
C LEU A 114 -8.41 -14.00 2.69
N LEU A 115 -8.11 -13.79 3.97
CA LEU A 115 -7.56 -14.83 4.86
C LEU A 115 -8.50 -16.02 4.98
N VAL A 116 -9.80 -15.78 5.14
CA VAL A 116 -10.83 -16.84 5.16
C VAL A 116 -10.87 -17.61 3.83
N THR A 117 -10.63 -16.94 2.71
CA THR A 117 -10.60 -17.57 1.37
C THR A 117 -9.34 -18.41 1.16
N ILE A 118 -8.18 -17.96 1.66
CA ILE A 118 -6.89 -18.66 1.51
C ILE A 118 -6.77 -19.84 2.47
N ALA A 119 -7.35 -19.75 3.67
CA ALA A 119 -7.26 -20.76 4.72
C ALA A 119 -7.58 -22.21 4.26
N PRO A 120 -8.66 -22.49 3.51
CA PRO A 120 -8.99 -23.86 3.09
C PRO A 120 -8.25 -24.34 1.83
N VAL A 121 -7.53 -23.48 1.11
CA VAL A 121 -6.76 -23.88 -0.08
C VAL A 121 -5.58 -24.74 0.39
N SER A 122 -5.26 -25.86 -0.25
CA SER A 122 -4.08 -26.65 0.12
C SER A 122 -2.78 -25.99 -0.35
N ASP A 123 -1.67 -26.20 0.35
CA ASP A 123 -0.37 -25.61 0.01
C ASP A 123 0.11 -25.99 -1.40
N THR A 124 -0.18 -27.22 -1.83
CA THR A 124 0.10 -27.69 -3.19
C THR A 124 -0.63 -26.89 -4.27
N ASN A 125 -1.85 -26.43 -3.98
CA ASN A 125 -2.69 -25.71 -4.94
C ASN A 125 -2.60 -24.18 -4.80
N LEU A 126 -2.02 -23.69 -3.71
CA LEU A 126 -1.98 -22.29 -3.36
C LEU A 126 -1.27 -21.43 -4.43
N PRO A 127 -0.08 -21.79 -4.97
CA PRO A 127 0.56 -21.02 -6.02
C PRO A 127 -0.32 -20.87 -7.26
N THR A 128 -1.00 -21.95 -7.68
CA THR A 128 -1.92 -21.96 -8.83
C THR A 128 -3.16 -21.11 -8.57
N PHE A 129 -3.72 -21.17 -7.36
CA PHE A 129 -4.87 -20.36 -6.95
C PHE A 129 -4.55 -18.87 -6.98
N ILE A 130 -3.43 -18.46 -6.41
CA ILE A 130 -2.97 -17.06 -6.38
C ILE A 130 -2.75 -16.51 -7.78
N ARG A 131 -2.15 -17.31 -8.67
CA ARG A 131 -1.91 -16.95 -10.07
C ARG A 131 -3.19 -16.91 -10.93
N SER A 132 -4.30 -17.44 -10.43
CA SER A 132 -5.58 -17.32 -11.14
C SER A 132 -6.04 -15.86 -11.17
N SER A 133 -6.67 -15.44 -12.27
CA SER A 133 -7.15 -14.06 -12.39
C SER A 133 -8.14 -13.64 -11.30
N SER A 134 -8.91 -14.59 -10.75
CA SER A 134 -9.81 -14.35 -9.62
C SER A 134 -9.04 -14.22 -8.30
N GLY A 135 -8.11 -15.12 -8.02
CA GLY A 135 -7.26 -15.07 -6.83
C GLY A 135 -6.45 -13.77 -6.78
N MET A 136 -5.83 -13.40 -7.90
CA MET A 136 -5.05 -12.17 -8.03
C MET A 136 -5.87 -10.91 -7.74
N ARG A 137 -7.13 -10.84 -8.21
CA ARG A 137 -8.04 -9.72 -7.90
C ARG A 137 -8.43 -9.68 -6.43
N CYS A 138 -8.72 -10.84 -5.82
CA CYS A 138 -9.05 -10.91 -4.41
C CYS A 138 -7.87 -10.43 -3.55
N LEU A 139 -6.65 -10.81 -3.93
CA LEU A 139 -5.43 -10.33 -3.29
C LEU A 139 -5.35 -8.80 -3.44
N MET A 140 -5.55 -8.22 -4.63
CA MET A 140 -5.39 -6.77 -4.85
C MET A 140 -6.38 -5.87 -4.10
N ALA A 141 -7.58 -6.36 -3.79
CA ALA A 141 -8.65 -5.50 -3.27
C ALA A 141 -8.28 -4.79 -1.95
N PRO A 142 -7.75 -5.47 -0.91
CA PRO A 142 -7.26 -4.82 0.30
C PRO A 142 -6.15 -3.78 0.08
N ASN A 143 -5.28 -4.00 -0.90
CA ASN A 143 -4.20 -3.06 -1.19
C ASN A 143 -4.71 -1.73 -1.74
N ILE A 144 -5.75 -1.78 -2.56
CA ILE A 144 -6.34 -0.56 -3.11
C ILE A 144 -6.94 0.26 -1.96
N THR A 145 -7.61 -0.42 -1.02
CA THR A 145 -8.20 0.23 0.14
C THR A 145 -7.14 0.72 1.13
N ILE A 146 -6.03 0.01 1.35
CA ILE A 146 -4.96 0.47 2.26
C ILE A 146 -4.21 1.69 1.70
N VAL A 147 -4.00 1.74 0.38
CA VAL A 147 -3.41 2.89 -0.31
C VAL A 147 -4.37 4.08 -0.23
N ALA A 148 -5.65 3.88 -0.56
CA ALA A 148 -6.66 4.92 -0.44
C ALA A 148 -6.80 5.43 1.00
N THR A 149 -6.73 4.52 1.98
CA THR A 149 -6.71 4.86 3.41
C THR A 149 -5.51 5.73 3.74
N THR A 150 -4.31 5.34 3.32
CA THR A 150 -3.08 6.08 3.62
C THR A 150 -3.13 7.52 3.10
N TYR A 151 -3.55 7.70 1.83
CA TYR A 151 -3.68 9.03 1.23
C TYR A 151 -4.78 9.87 1.89
N SER A 152 -5.96 9.29 2.09
CA SER A 152 -7.08 10.00 2.71
C SER A 152 -6.80 10.35 4.17
N THR A 153 -6.16 9.46 4.94
CA THR A 153 -5.72 9.72 6.33
C THR A 153 -4.72 10.88 6.36
N THR A 154 -3.73 10.87 5.47
CA THR A 154 -2.72 11.94 5.42
C THR A 154 -3.37 13.30 5.12
N PHE A 155 -4.27 13.35 4.13
CA PHE A 155 -4.99 14.57 3.78
C PHE A 155 -5.95 15.01 4.90
N PHE A 156 -6.60 14.06 5.56
CA PHE A 156 -7.45 14.31 6.72
C PHE A 156 -6.68 14.94 7.88
N TYR A 157 -5.49 14.43 8.22
CA TYR A 157 -4.67 15.01 9.28
C TYR A 157 -4.17 16.42 8.95
N VAL A 158 -3.82 16.66 7.69
CA VAL A 158 -3.51 18.00 7.21
C VAL A 158 -4.69 18.94 7.45
N LEU A 159 -5.90 18.55 7.05
CA LEU A 159 -7.10 19.35 7.27
C LEU A 159 -7.39 19.54 8.77
N ALA A 160 -7.20 18.50 9.59
CA ALA A 160 -7.42 18.56 11.04
C ALA A 160 -6.48 19.55 11.75
N VAL A 161 -5.28 19.76 11.20
CA VAL A 161 -4.36 20.81 11.68
C VAL A 161 -4.69 22.18 11.09
N LEU A 162 -5.08 22.24 9.82
CA LEU A 162 -5.35 23.48 9.11
C LEU A 162 -6.64 24.18 9.55
N VAL A 163 -7.72 23.44 9.79
CA VAL A 163 -9.03 24.01 10.11
C VAL A 163 -9.01 24.82 11.42
N PRO A 164 -8.45 24.31 12.54
CA PRO A 164 -8.32 25.10 13.77
C PRO A 164 -7.30 26.23 13.67
N SER A 165 -6.38 26.16 12.71
CA SER A 165 -5.30 27.15 12.57
C SER A 165 -5.73 28.49 11.98
N GLU A 166 -6.95 28.58 11.43
CA GLU A 166 -7.48 29.76 10.72
C GLU A 166 -6.52 30.36 9.67
N GLY A 167 -5.63 29.55 9.11
CA GLY A 167 -4.64 29.99 8.12
C GLY A 167 -3.31 30.47 8.70
N ALA A 168 -2.96 30.12 9.94
CA ALA A 168 -1.64 30.36 10.49
C ALA A 168 -0.56 29.70 9.61
N GLY A 169 0.22 30.53 8.91
CA GLY A 169 1.20 30.09 7.90
C GLY A 169 2.21 29.05 8.38
N VAL A 170 2.54 29.05 9.67
CA VAL A 170 3.44 28.06 10.29
C VAL A 170 2.80 26.66 10.30
N LEU A 171 1.51 26.55 10.64
CA LEU A 171 0.80 25.26 10.66
C LEU A 171 0.56 24.73 9.24
N ILE A 172 0.35 25.64 8.26
CA ILE A 172 0.37 25.29 6.84
C ILE A 172 1.74 24.73 6.43
N GLY A 173 2.83 25.37 6.85
CA GLY A 173 4.20 24.91 6.59
C GLY A 173 4.49 23.52 7.16
N ILE A 174 4.09 23.26 8.41
CA ILE A 174 4.25 21.95 9.07
C ILE A 174 3.41 20.87 8.38
N ALA A 175 2.18 21.19 7.96
CA ALA A 175 1.32 20.27 7.24
C ALA A 175 1.92 19.88 5.87
N LEU A 176 2.45 20.86 5.14
CA LEU A 176 3.15 20.62 3.86
C LEU A 176 4.44 19.81 4.06
N PHE A 177 5.23 20.12 5.09
CA PHE A 177 6.43 19.36 5.42
C PHE A 177 6.09 17.89 5.75
N SER A 178 5.03 17.66 6.53
CA SER A 178 4.54 16.32 6.85
C SER A 178 4.11 15.54 5.60
N LEU A 179 3.40 16.18 4.67
CA LEU A 179 3.06 15.60 3.37
C LEU A 179 4.31 15.20 2.58
N LEU A 180 5.28 16.11 2.45
CA LEU A 180 6.54 15.84 1.76
C LEU A 180 7.32 14.71 2.43
N GLY A 181 7.31 14.64 3.76
CA GLY A 181 7.91 13.56 4.54
C GLY A 181 7.29 12.20 4.19
N VAL A 182 5.95 12.11 4.15
CA VAL A 182 5.25 10.87 3.75
C VAL A 182 5.65 10.46 2.33
N PHE A 183 5.63 11.38 1.37
CA PHE A 183 6.07 11.07 0.01
C PHE A 183 7.53 10.63 -0.04
N SER A 184 8.43 11.32 0.66
CA SER A 184 9.85 10.99 0.72
C SER A 184 10.08 9.60 1.31
N VAL A 185 9.37 9.24 2.39
CA VAL A 185 9.42 7.91 2.98
C VAL A 185 8.95 6.87 1.97
N MET A 186 7.79 7.07 1.33
CA MET A 186 7.29 6.13 0.32
C MET A 186 8.30 5.93 -0.82
N PHE A 187 8.84 7.00 -1.40
CA PHE A 187 9.86 6.91 -2.46
C PHE A 187 11.15 6.21 -2.01
N THR A 188 11.58 6.45 -0.76
CA THR A 188 12.79 5.84 -0.20
C THR A 188 12.65 4.33 -0.08
N PHE A 189 11.50 3.84 0.40
CA PHE A 189 11.23 2.41 0.52
C PHE A 189 10.84 1.75 -0.81
N MET A 190 10.43 2.52 -1.82
CA MET A 190 10.12 1.99 -3.16
C MET A 190 11.32 1.47 -3.91
N THR A 191 12.47 2.11 -3.73
CA THR A 191 13.69 1.76 -4.46
C THR A 191 14.22 0.36 -4.08
N PRO A 192 14.45 0.02 -2.80
CA PRO A 192 14.91 -1.31 -2.42
C PRO A 192 13.87 -2.40 -2.71
N LEU A 193 12.57 -2.10 -2.56
CA LEU A 193 11.51 -3.06 -2.87
C LEU A 193 11.45 -3.39 -4.37
N ASN A 194 11.64 -2.38 -5.23
CA ASN A 194 11.83 -2.58 -6.66
C ASN A 194 12.99 -3.51 -6.97
N VAL A 195 14.14 -3.28 -6.32
CA VAL A 195 15.33 -4.11 -6.52
C VAL A 195 15.07 -5.53 -6.05
N ALA A 196 14.50 -5.72 -4.86
CA ALA A 196 14.20 -7.02 -4.29
C ALA A 196 13.29 -7.88 -5.19
N VAL A 197 12.23 -7.27 -5.75
CA VAL A 197 11.33 -7.96 -6.69
C VAL A 197 12.07 -8.40 -7.95
N ASN A 198 12.71 -7.45 -8.61
CA ASN A 198 13.29 -7.69 -9.94
C ASN A 198 14.57 -8.53 -9.87
N ALA A 199 15.30 -8.50 -8.75
CA ALA A 199 16.47 -9.34 -8.52
C ALA A 199 16.11 -10.77 -8.09
N GLY A 200 14.84 -11.05 -7.78
CA GLY A 200 14.39 -12.37 -7.33
C GLY A 200 14.72 -12.68 -5.87
N CYS A 201 14.87 -11.65 -5.02
CA CYS A 201 15.22 -11.81 -3.60
C CYS A 201 14.17 -12.54 -2.77
N PHE A 202 12.96 -12.72 -3.30
CA PHE A 202 11.89 -13.47 -2.65
C PHE A 202 11.91 -14.97 -2.95
N GLY A 203 12.82 -15.45 -3.82
CA GLY A 203 12.97 -16.88 -4.13
C GLY A 203 13.74 -17.65 -3.06
N ASP A 204 13.72 -18.98 -3.19
CA ASP A 204 14.43 -19.89 -2.28
C ASP A 204 15.95 -19.96 -2.55
N GLU A 205 16.36 -19.53 -3.74
CA GLU A 205 17.77 -19.44 -4.12
C GLU A 205 18.34 -18.03 -3.84
N PRO A 206 19.61 -17.93 -3.41
CA PRO A 206 20.28 -16.64 -3.24
C PRO A 206 20.19 -15.78 -4.51
N ALA A 207 19.67 -14.55 -4.38
CA ALA A 207 19.53 -13.63 -5.50
C ALA A 207 20.88 -13.30 -6.16
N ILE A 208 21.98 -13.37 -5.43
CA ILE A 208 23.32 -13.30 -5.98
C ILE A 208 24.11 -14.50 -5.44
N PRO A 209 25.09 -15.02 -6.20
CA PRO A 209 25.96 -16.09 -5.70
C PRO A 209 26.54 -15.72 -4.33
N PRO A 210 26.79 -16.69 -3.44
CA PRO A 210 27.41 -16.42 -2.15
C PRO A 210 28.72 -15.65 -2.34
N MET A 211 28.76 -14.42 -1.84
CA MET A 211 29.94 -13.56 -1.86
C MET A 211 30.61 -13.59 -0.48
N ASP A 212 31.92 -13.39 -0.45
CA ASP A 212 32.62 -13.19 0.81
C ASP A 212 32.21 -11.85 1.41
N LEU A 213 31.27 -11.90 2.37
CA LEU A 213 30.74 -10.72 3.05
C LEU A 213 31.82 -9.94 3.83
N ALA A 214 32.97 -10.55 4.11
CA ALA A 214 34.10 -9.85 4.72
C ALA A 214 34.90 -9.00 3.71
N ALA A 215 34.78 -9.30 2.41
CA ALA A 215 35.49 -8.62 1.33
C ALA A 215 34.62 -7.62 0.55
N CYS A 216 33.29 -7.71 0.66
CA CYS A 216 32.35 -6.84 -0.04
C CYS A 216 31.86 -5.68 0.84
N THR A 217 31.75 -4.49 0.25
CA THR A 217 31.05 -3.36 0.87
C THR A 217 29.54 -3.43 0.60
N GLY A 218 28.74 -2.69 1.37
CA GLY A 218 27.30 -2.58 1.11
C GLY A 218 26.98 -2.05 -0.30
N ASP A 219 27.82 -1.17 -0.85
CA ASP A 219 27.69 -0.63 -2.20
C ASP A 219 27.95 -1.68 -3.28
N ASP A 220 28.85 -2.63 -3.03
CA ASP A 220 29.12 -3.74 -3.96
C ASP A 220 27.91 -4.68 -4.05
N VAL A 221 27.26 -4.94 -2.90
CA VAL A 221 26.03 -5.75 -2.84
C VAL A 221 24.86 -5.03 -3.52
N ASP A 222 24.63 -3.74 -3.25
CA ASP A 222 23.56 -2.96 -3.90
C ASP A 222 23.76 -2.90 -5.42
N ARG A 223 25.00 -2.68 -5.89
CA ARG A 223 25.31 -2.64 -7.33
C ARG A 223 25.03 -3.97 -8.01
N ALA A 224 25.38 -5.09 -7.38
CA ALA A 224 25.12 -6.43 -7.91
C ALA A 224 23.61 -6.71 -8.01
N LEU A 225 22.85 -6.38 -6.96
CA LEU A 225 21.39 -6.55 -6.92
C LEU A 225 20.69 -5.67 -7.96
N ARG A 226 21.08 -4.40 -8.09
CA ARG A 226 20.52 -3.49 -9.10
C ARG A 226 20.81 -3.96 -10.51
N LYS A 227 22.02 -4.45 -10.78
CA LYS A 227 22.38 -4.99 -12.09
C LYS A 227 21.48 -6.18 -12.44
N LYS A 228 21.32 -7.15 -11.53
CA LYS A 228 20.44 -8.30 -11.75
C LYS A 228 18.98 -7.89 -11.94
N ALA A 229 18.49 -6.91 -11.17
CA ALA A 229 17.16 -6.35 -11.32
C ALA A 229 16.94 -5.72 -12.71
N LEU A 230 17.93 -5.03 -13.26
CA LEU A 230 17.87 -4.44 -14.59
C LEU A 230 17.92 -5.50 -15.69
N ASP A 231 18.80 -6.49 -15.55
CA ASP A 231 18.96 -7.58 -16.52
C ASP A 231 17.69 -8.42 -16.66
N ASN A 232 16.98 -8.69 -15.54
CA ASN A 232 15.71 -9.42 -15.55
C ASN A 232 14.54 -8.63 -16.18
N ARG A 233 14.55 -7.30 -16.11
CA ARG A 233 13.50 -6.46 -16.74
C ARG A 233 13.52 -6.52 -18.26
N VAL A 234 14.69 -6.75 -18.87
CA VAL A 234 14.82 -6.84 -20.34
C VAL A 234 14.13 -8.09 -20.90
N PHE A 235 14.05 -9.18 -20.13
CA PHE A 235 13.38 -10.42 -20.53
C PHE A 235 11.87 -10.43 -20.27
N ALA A 236 11.35 -9.60 -19.35
CA ALA A 236 9.92 -9.50 -19.09
C ALA A 236 9.18 -8.59 -20.11
N ALA A 237 9.91 -7.84 -20.94
CA ALA A 237 9.37 -6.94 -21.96
C ALA A 237 9.39 -7.54 -23.39
N SER A 238 9.77 -8.81 -23.55
CA SER A 238 9.73 -9.59 -24.80
C SER A 238 8.66 -10.67 -24.75
#